data_AF-A0A140L6C7-F1
#
_entry.id   AF-A0A140L6C7-F1
#
_cell.length_a   1.000
_cell.length_b   1.000
_cell.length_c   1.000
_cell.angle_alpha   90.00
_cell.angle_beta   90.00
_cell.angle_gamma   90.00
#
_symmetry.space_group_name_H-M   'P 1'
#
loop_
_entity.id
_entity.type
_entity.pdbx_description
1 polymer ?
#
loop_
_entity_poly.entity_id
_entity_poly.type
_entity_poly.pdbx_seq_one_letter_code
_entity_poly.pdbx_strand_id
1 'polypeptide(L)'
;MGVRIISLSIRPKEVLEQLMGEVDGDLLHSEYHPIDQEKGFGYVVYEYIHRKENCPNVLMVHTENIDGTTHATILSSPNRTDWAYPFVWEDDDERMDKIMEILDEYILDIRDE
;
A
#
# COMPACT_ATOMS: atom_id res chain seq x y z
N MET A 1 5.13 11.19 -5.49
CA MET A 1 3.92 10.70 -4.83
C MET A 1 3.26 9.84 -5.87
N GLY A 2 3.39 8.54 -5.71
CA GLY A 2 2.74 7.56 -6.56
C GLY A 2 1.43 7.12 -5.91
N VAL A 3 0.41 6.95 -6.73
CA VAL A 3 -0.87 6.35 -6.33
C VAL A 3 -1.21 5.28 -7.35
N ARG A 4 -1.59 4.09 -6.89
CA ARG A 4 -2.16 3.03 -7.72
C ARG A 4 -3.42 2.49 -7.08
N ILE A 5 -4.44 2.26 -7.90
CA ILE A 5 -5.71 1.71 -7.44
C ILE A 5 -5.94 0.38 -8.15
N ILE A 6 -6.10 -0.68 -7.38
CA ILE A 6 -6.32 -2.03 -7.90
C ILE A 6 -7.60 -2.64 -7.33
N SER A 7 -8.27 -3.42 -8.15
CA SER A 7 -9.40 -4.25 -7.74
C SER A 7 -8.90 -5.66 -7.44
N LEU A 8 -9.36 -6.25 -6.34
CA LEU A 8 -8.88 -7.51 -5.80
C LEU A 8 -10.03 -8.50 -5.57
N SER A 9 -9.73 -9.79 -5.71
CA SER A 9 -10.66 -10.90 -5.50
C SER A 9 -10.78 -11.37 -4.04
N ILE A 10 -9.88 -10.93 -3.16
CA ILE A 10 -9.84 -11.26 -1.73
C ILE A 10 -10.42 -10.14 -0.87
N ARG A 11 -10.78 -10.44 0.38
CA ARG A 11 -11.39 -9.48 1.31
C ARG A 11 -10.35 -8.46 1.80
N PRO A 12 -10.78 -7.26 2.24
CA PRO A 12 -9.86 -6.23 2.73
C PRO A 12 -8.97 -6.71 3.87
N LYS A 13 -9.51 -7.53 4.79
CA LYS A 13 -8.73 -8.13 5.89
C LYS A 13 -7.62 -9.05 5.40
N GLU A 14 -7.92 -9.89 4.40
CA GLU A 14 -6.97 -10.83 3.83
C GLU A 14 -5.83 -10.08 3.13
N VAL A 15 -6.14 -8.98 2.42
CA VAL A 15 -5.11 -8.10 1.84
C VAL A 15 -4.14 -7.60 2.91
N LEU A 16 -4.65 -7.07 4.03
CA LEU A 16 -3.80 -6.59 5.11
C LEU A 16 -2.94 -7.71 5.71
N GLU A 17 -3.49 -8.92 5.85
CA GLU A 17 -2.77 -10.08 6.36
C GLU A 17 -1.63 -10.51 5.42
N GLN A 18 -1.83 -10.51 4.10
CA GLN A 18 -0.77 -10.76 3.11
C GLN A 18 0.36 -9.74 3.23
N LEU A 19 0.01 -8.45 3.26
CA LEU A 19 1.00 -7.38 3.33
C LEU A 19 1.80 -7.40 4.63
N MET A 20 1.16 -7.64 5.77
CA MET A 20 1.85 -7.72 7.07
C MET A 20 2.82 -8.92 7.15
N GLY A 21 2.62 -9.96 6.34
CA GLY A 21 3.49 -11.13 6.28
C GLY A 21 4.69 -10.99 5.34
N GLU A 22 4.55 -10.21 4.27
CA GLU A 22 5.48 -10.26 3.13
C GLU A 22 6.24 -8.96 2.83
N VAL A 23 5.79 -7.81 3.35
CA VAL A 23 6.46 -6.52 3.08
C VAL A 23 7.72 -6.37 3.94
N ASP A 24 8.87 -6.25 3.28
CA ASP A 24 10.17 -5.93 3.91
C ASP A 24 10.25 -4.44 4.28
N GLY A 25 9.51 -3.99 5.30
CA GLY A 25 9.48 -2.62 5.79
C GLY A 25 9.07 -2.53 7.26
N ASP A 26 9.38 -1.41 7.91
CA ASP A 26 9.02 -1.22 9.32
C ASP A 26 7.52 -0.88 9.40
N LEU A 27 6.72 -1.81 9.92
CA LEU A 27 5.29 -1.59 10.12
C LEU A 27 5.08 -0.48 11.16
N LEU A 28 4.56 0.67 10.73
CA LEU A 28 4.25 1.80 11.60
C LEU A 28 2.85 1.70 12.19
N HIS A 29 1.88 1.25 11.39
CA HIS A 29 0.48 1.20 11.78
C HIS A 29 -0.29 0.18 10.95
N SER A 30 -1.24 -0.51 11.59
CA SER A 30 -2.27 -1.28 10.91
C SER A 30 -3.59 -1.17 11.67
N GLU A 31 -4.68 -1.09 10.92
CA GLU A 31 -6.02 -1.02 11.50
C GLU A 31 -7.03 -1.63 10.53
N TYR A 32 -8.03 -2.34 11.06
CA TYR A 32 -9.11 -2.93 10.28
C TYR A 32 -10.46 -2.68 10.95
N HIS A 33 -11.42 -2.23 10.15
CA HIS A 33 -12.77 -1.88 10.55
C HIS A 33 -13.79 -2.77 9.80
N PRO A 34 -14.28 -3.84 10.44
CA PRO A 34 -15.33 -4.67 9.85
C PRO A 34 -16.67 -3.92 9.85
N ILE A 35 -17.42 -4.03 8.76
CA ILE A 35 -18.81 -3.56 8.65
C ILE A 35 -19.77 -4.76 8.68
N ASP A 36 -19.45 -5.81 7.92
CA ASP A 36 -20.17 -7.09 7.86
C ASP A 36 -19.19 -8.23 7.47
N GLN A 37 -19.66 -9.47 7.28
CA GLN A 37 -18.82 -10.65 6.99
C GLN A 37 -17.90 -10.47 5.78
N GLU A 38 -18.38 -9.78 4.73
CA GLU A 38 -17.64 -9.54 3.49
C GLU A 38 -17.19 -8.07 3.34
N LYS A 39 -17.74 -7.17 4.16
CA LYS A 39 -17.56 -5.71 4.01
C LYS A 39 -16.71 -5.14 5.12
N GLY A 40 -15.83 -4.23 4.76
CA GLY A 40 -14.97 -3.55 5.70
C GLY A 40 -13.95 -2.69 4.98
N PHE A 41 -13.14 -2.02 5.76
CA PHE A 41 -11.99 -1.29 5.26
C PHE A 41 -10.86 -1.35 6.26
N GLY A 42 -9.64 -1.10 5.81
CA GLY A 42 -8.51 -1.00 6.70
C GLY A 42 -7.29 -0.41 6.02
N TYR A 43 -6.26 -0.24 6.83
CA TYR A 43 -5.06 0.49 6.46
C TYR A 43 -3.86 -0.27 6.97
N VAL A 44 -2.79 -0.27 6.19
CA VAL A 44 -1.47 -0.65 6.64
C VAL A 44 -0.47 0.41 6.18
N VAL A 45 0.43 0.78 7.07
CA VAL A 45 1.41 1.84 6.86
C VAL A 45 2.79 1.32 7.23
N TYR A 46 3.71 1.39 6.27
CA TYR A 46 5.11 1.02 6.44
C TYR A 46 6.00 2.24 6.29
N GLU A 47 7.09 2.26 7.06
CA GLU A 47 8.25 3.08 6.76
C GLU A 47 9.27 2.26 5.98
N TYR A 48 9.70 2.81 4.85
CA TYR A 48 10.74 2.27 4.01
C TYR A 48 11.95 3.20 4.07
N ILE A 49 13.01 2.79 4.79
CA ILE A 49 14.26 3.56 4.85
C ILE A 49 15.14 3.16 3.68
N HIS A 50 15.28 4.07 2.71
CA HIS A 50 16.21 3.85 1.62
C HIS A 50 17.64 4.02 2.14
N ARG A 51 18.34 2.90 2.37
CA ARG A 51 19.70 2.85 2.97
C ARG A 51 20.73 3.72 2.24
N LYS A 52 20.52 3.99 0.95
CA LYS A 52 21.46 4.76 0.11
C LYS A 52 21.36 6.27 0.31
N GLU A 53 20.20 6.79 0.70
CA GLU A 53 19.93 8.24 0.72
C GLU A 53 19.46 8.78 2.08
N ASN A 54 19.32 7.93 3.12
CA ASN A 54 18.76 8.31 4.43
C ASN A 54 17.41 9.03 4.31
N CYS A 55 16.64 8.70 3.27
CA CYS A 55 15.32 9.28 3.04
C CYS A 55 14.27 8.22 3.42
N PRO A 56 13.59 8.35 4.57
CA PRO A 56 12.44 7.51 4.86
C PRO A 56 11.31 7.86 3.88
N ASN A 57 10.61 6.84 3.41
CA ASN A 57 9.37 6.98 2.65
C ASN A 57 8.26 6.25 3.40
N VAL A 58 7.05 6.79 3.33
CA VAL A 58 5.85 6.13 3.84
C VAL A 58 5.16 5.43 2.69
N LEU A 59 4.90 4.14 2.88
CA LEU A 59 4.05 3.34 2.01
C LEU A 59 2.76 3.03 2.75
N MET A 60 1.64 3.48 2.22
CA MET A 60 0.32 3.26 2.77
C MET A 60 -0.48 2.41 1.80
N VAL A 61 -1.16 1.39 2.31
CA VAL A 61 -2.19 0.66 1.56
C VAL A 61 -3.50 0.79 2.31
N HIS A 62 -4.48 1.41 1.66
CA HIS A 62 -5.87 1.42 2.10
C HIS A 62 -6.63 0.35 1.33
N THR A 63 -7.42 -0.45 2.03
CA THR A 63 -8.27 -1.47 1.42
C THR A 63 -9.71 -1.24 1.82
N GLU A 64 -10.64 -1.34 0.87
CA GLU A 64 -12.07 -1.20 1.14
C GLU A 64 -12.91 -2.16 0.32
N ASN A 65 -13.98 -2.68 0.91
CA ASN A 65 -15.02 -3.41 0.22
C ASN A 65 -16.38 -2.95 0.75
N ILE A 66 -16.98 -1.99 0.05
CA ILE A 66 -18.32 -1.46 0.34
C ILE A 66 -19.34 -2.01 -0.65
N ASP A 67 -18.92 -2.18 -1.92
CA ASP A 67 -19.81 -2.50 -3.05
C ASP A 67 -19.69 -3.96 -3.53
N GLY A 68 -18.97 -4.82 -2.82
CA GLY A 68 -18.81 -6.24 -3.14
C GLY A 68 -17.51 -6.59 -3.86
N THR A 69 -16.71 -5.59 -4.25
CA THR A 69 -15.35 -5.76 -4.77
C THR A 69 -14.38 -5.03 -3.85
N THR A 70 -13.26 -5.69 -3.53
CA THR A 70 -12.20 -5.06 -2.75
C THR A 70 -11.37 -4.15 -3.63
N HIS A 71 -11.22 -2.90 -3.23
CA HIS A 71 -10.33 -1.95 -3.86
C HIS A 71 -9.16 -1.70 -2.90
N ALA A 72 -7.94 -1.77 -3.41
CA ALA A 72 -6.74 -1.35 -2.69
C ALA A 72 -6.17 -0.09 -3.35
N THR A 73 -6.02 0.95 -2.54
CA THR A 73 -5.31 2.19 -2.90
C THR A 73 -3.93 2.14 -2.27
N ILE A 74 -2.91 2.07 -3.11
CA ILE A 74 -1.50 2.04 -2.73
C ILE A 74 -0.96 3.46 -2.91
N LEU A 75 -0.40 4.03 -1.85
CA LEU A 75 0.16 5.38 -1.85
C LEU A 75 1.60 5.34 -1.36
N SER A 76 2.51 5.87 -2.17
CA SER A 76 3.90 6.08 -1.77
C SER A 76 4.19 7.58 -1.67
N SER A 77 4.69 8.01 -0.53
CA SER A 77 5.06 9.40 -0.28
C SER A 77 6.40 9.48 0.46
N PRO A 78 7.27 10.43 0.10
CA PRO A 78 8.44 10.73 0.91
C PRO A 78 8.05 11.17 2.33
N ASN A 79 8.76 10.64 3.32
CA ASN A 79 8.69 11.09 4.71
C ASN A 79 9.75 12.18 4.94
N ARG A 80 9.50 13.39 4.45
CA ARG A 80 10.44 14.52 4.58
C ARG A 80 9.84 15.65 5.40
N THR A 81 10.52 16.03 6.47
CA THR A 81 10.28 17.29 7.20
C THR A 81 10.86 18.50 6.48
N ASP A 82 11.87 18.31 5.61
CA ASP A 82 12.63 19.40 5.00
C ASP A 82 12.56 19.40 3.46
N TRP A 83 12.29 20.58 2.89
CA TRP A 83 12.08 20.82 1.44
C TRP A 83 13.35 20.74 0.57
N ALA A 84 14.48 20.27 1.10
CA ALA A 84 15.81 20.56 0.55
C ALA A 84 16.50 19.43 -0.24
N TYR A 85 15.87 18.28 -0.45
CA TYR A 85 16.47 17.17 -1.19
C TYR A 85 15.80 16.95 -2.55
N PRO A 86 16.56 16.61 -3.62
CA PRO A 86 15.97 16.24 -4.90
C PRO A 86 15.05 15.02 -4.75
N PHE A 87 13.95 15.03 -5.47
CA PHE A 87 12.95 13.96 -5.51
C PHE A 87 13.44 12.88 -6.47
N VAL A 88 13.70 11.65 -5.98
CA VAL A 88 14.04 10.52 -6.84
C VAL A 88 12.74 9.77 -7.14
N TRP A 89 12.14 10.08 -8.30
CA TRP A 89 10.86 9.50 -8.73
C TRP A 89 10.96 8.01 -9.04
N GLU A 90 12.15 7.54 -9.43
CA GLU A 90 12.38 6.17 -9.90
C GLU A 90 12.13 5.09 -8.83
N ASP A 91 12.16 5.45 -7.54
CA ASP A 91 11.97 4.48 -6.46
C ASP A 91 10.50 4.33 -6.00
N ASP A 92 9.61 5.27 -6.32
CA ASP A 92 8.19 5.19 -5.90
C ASP A 92 7.51 4.01 -6.61
N ASP A 93 7.81 3.81 -7.90
CA ASP A 93 7.28 2.71 -8.70
C ASP A 93 7.78 1.35 -8.21
N GLU A 94 9.08 1.17 -7.95
CA GLU A 94 9.61 -0.12 -7.46
C GLU A 94 8.93 -0.56 -6.15
N ARG A 95 8.62 0.38 -5.25
CA ARG A 95 7.95 0.06 -3.98
C ARG A 95 6.49 -0.33 -4.17
N MET A 96 5.78 0.38 -5.04
CA MET A 96 4.41 0.03 -5.37
C MET A 96 4.36 -1.31 -6.12
N ASP A 97 5.33 -1.56 -7.01
CA ASP A 97 5.45 -2.82 -7.73
C ASP A 97 5.65 -4.01 -6.77
N LYS A 98 6.40 -3.86 -5.66
CA LYS A 98 6.47 -4.91 -4.63
C LYS A 98 5.12 -5.23 -3.99
N ILE A 99 4.29 -4.23 -3.73
CA ILE A 99 2.93 -4.45 -3.21
C ILE A 99 2.07 -5.16 -4.26
N MET A 100 2.23 -4.77 -5.52
CA MET A 100 1.56 -5.42 -6.65
C MET A 100 1.99 -6.89 -6.78
N GLU A 101 3.28 -7.19 -6.64
CA GLU A 101 3.82 -8.56 -6.69
C GLU A 101 3.24 -9.45 -5.59
N ILE A 102 3.12 -8.95 -4.35
CA ILE A 102 2.49 -9.68 -3.24
C ILE A 102 1.01 -9.99 -3.53
N LEU A 103 0.34 -9.11 -4.27
CA LEU A 103 -1.10 -9.20 -4.53
C LEU A 103 -1.45 -9.76 -5.91
N ASP A 104 -0.46 -10.09 -6.75
CA ASP A 104 -0.62 -10.35 -8.19
C ASP A 104 -1.68 -11.41 -8.50
N GLU A 105 -1.68 -12.52 -7.76
CA GLU A 105 -2.64 -13.62 -7.95
C GLU A 105 -4.10 -13.22 -7.67
N TYR A 106 -4.32 -12.10 -6.99
CA TYR A 106 -5.63 -11.62 -6.59
C TYR A 106 -6.13 -10.44 -7.43
N ILE A 107 -5.30 -9.87 -8.30
CA ILE A 107 -5.63 -8.68 -9.09
C ILE A 107 -6.68 -9.01 -10.15
N LEU A 108 -7.77 -8.22 -10.14
CA LEU A 108 -8.85 -8.27 -11.13
C LEU A 108 -8.71 -7.17 -12.19
N ASP A 109 -8.33 -5.96 -11.78
CA ASP A 109 -8.21 -4.78 -12.62
C ASP A 109 -7.21 -3.79 -12.00
N ILE A 110 -6.48 -3.05 -12.85
CA ILE A 110 -5.55 -2.00 -12.45
C ILE A 110 -6.04 -0.69 -13.07
N ARG A 111 -6.29 0.31 -12.23
CA ARG A 111 -6.61 1.67 -12.67
C ARG A 111 -5.43 2.58 -12.38
N ASP A 112 -4.78 3.02 -13.46
CA ASP A 112 -3.81 4.11 -13.41
C ASP A 112 -4.58 5.43 -13.51
N GLU A 113 -4.43 6.30 -12.51
CA GLU A 113 -4.93 7.70 -12.52
C GLU A 113 -3.84 8.69 -12.93
#